data_AF-A0AB73GC81-F1
#
_entry.id   AF-A0AB73GC81-F1
#
_cell.length_a   1.000
_cell.length_b   1.000
_cell.length_c   1.000
_cell.angle_alpha   90.00
_cell.angle_beta   90.00
_cell.angle_gamma   90.00
#
_symmetry.space_group_name_H-M   'P 1'
#
loop_
_entity.id
_entity.type
_entity.pdbx_description
1 polymer ?
#
loop_
_entity_poly.entity_id
_entity_poly.type
_entity_poly.pdbx_seq_one_letter_code
_entity_poly.pdbx_strand_id
1 'polypeptide(L)'
;MSDKDNPNFVERFTIRMPDGMRDAVAERAKSNGRSMNSEIIQILEDALNSTENFAPTPSEDGTITITTDRLNEMINIAMEATAHQVALKASEYSANATAEEIMKKFTLIPKD
;
A
#
# COMPACT_ATOMS: atom_id res chain seq x y z
N MET A 1 2.80 -14.75 -45.38
CA MET A 1 3.30 -14.83 -43.99
C MET A 1 3.02 -13.49 -43.37
N SER A 2 2.34 -13.46 -42.23
CA SER A 2 2.02 -12.20 -41.57
C SER A 2 3.29 -11.68 -40.89
N ASP A 3 3.52 -10.37 -40.88
CA ASP A 3 4.72 -9.77 -40.26
C ASP A 3 4.90 -10.15 -38.78
N LYS A 4 3.84 -10.67 -38.14
CA LYS A 4 3.81 -11.23 -36.78
C LYS A 4 4.68 -12.48 -36.58
N ASP A 5 5.04 -13.19 -37.65
CA ASP A 5 5.83 -14.43 -37.57
C ASP A 5 7.36 -14.18 -37.61
N ASN A 6 7.79 -12.91 -37.67
CA ASN A 6 9.20 -12.53 -37.69
C ASN A 6 9.75 -12.40 -36.25
N PRO A 7 10.87 -13.06 -35.88
CA PRO A 7 11.47 -12.91 -34.54
C PRO A 7 11.95 -11.48 -34.21
N ASN A 8 12.07 -10.60 -35.20
CA ASN A 8 12.37 -9.18 -35.01
C ASN A 8 11.13 -8.28 -35.09
N PHE A 9 9.93 -8.85 -35.02
CA PHE A 9 8.70 -8.07 -35.03
C PHE A 9 8.59 -7.24 -33.75
N VAL A 10 8.60 -5.92 -33.91
CA VAL A 10 8.34 -4.97 -32.83
C VAL A 10 7.02 -4.29 -33.13
N GLU A 11 6.04 -4.51 -32.27
CA GLU A 11 4.76 -3.81 -32.35
C GLU A 11 4.99 -2.31 -32.07
N ARG A 12 4.54 -1.47 -33.00
CA ARG A 12 4.70 -0.01 -32.89
C ARG A 12 3.33 0.62 -32.62
N PHE A 13 3.20 1.26 -31.47
CA PHE A 13 2.00 1.97 -31.08
C PHE A 13 2.25 3.48 -31.01
N THR A 14 1.33 4.28 -31.55
CA THR A 14 1.42 5.75 -31.48
C THR A 14 0.59 6.26 -30.31
N ILE A 15 1.26 6.84 -29.31
CA ILE A 15 0.62 7.38 -28.10
C ILE A 15 0.35 8.88 -28.30
N ARG A 16 -0.88 9.31 -28.04
CA ARG A 16 -1.22 10.74 -27.94
C ARG A 16 -1.08 11.18 -26.50
N MET A 17 -0.15 12.09 -26.25
CA MET A 17 0.13 12.63 -24.93
C MET A 17 -0.41 14.07 -24.81
N PRO A 18 -1.00 14.45 -23.66
CA PRO A 18 -1.29 15.85 -23.34
C PRO A 18 0.00 16.66 -23.22
N ASP A 19 -0.13 17.98 -23.27
CA ASP A 19 1.00 18.90 -23.24
C ASP A 19 1.84 18.74 -21.97
N GLY A 20 3.17 18.85 -22.10
CA GLY A 20 4.13 18.63 -21.01
C GLY A 20 4.34 17.18 -20.54
N MET A 21 3.45 16.23 -20.87
CA MET A 21 3.60 14.84 -20.40
C MET A 21 4.80 14.13 -21.04
N ARG A 22 5.07 14.43 -22.31
CA ARG A 22 6.24 13.87 -23.02
C ARG A 22 7.54 14.28 -22.35
N ASP A 23 7.64 15.54 -21.92
CA ASP A 23 8.84 16.09 -21.30
C ASP A 23 9.04 15.50 -19.90
N ALA A 24 7.95 15.35 -19.13
CA ALA A 24 7.98 14.68 -17.82
C ALA A 24 8.50 13.24 -17.92
N VAL A 25 8.04 12.47 -18.93
CA VAL A 25 8.53 11.11 -19.17
C VAL A 25 9.99 11.11 -19.64
N ALA A 26 10.39 12.09 -20.46
CA ALA A 26 11.78 12.24 -20.91
C ALA A 26 12.75 12.49 -19.74
N GLU A 27 12.38 13.39 -18.84
CA GLU A 27 13.17 13.76 -17.67
C GLU A 27 13.32 12.57 -16.72
N ARG A 28 12.22 11.87 -16.44
CA ARG A 28 12.22 10.64 -15.63
C ARG A 28 13.06 9.52 -16.26
N ALA A 29 12.97 9.32 -17.57
CA ALA A 29 13.80 8.35 -18.27
C ALA A 29 15.30 8.69 -18.13
N LYS A 30 15.65 9.98 -18.26
CA LYS A 30 17.02 10.46 -18.11
C LYS A 30 17.54 10.30 -16.68
N SER A 31 16.74 10.60 -15.66
CA SER A 31 17.13 10.40 -14.26
C SER A 31 17.37 8.91 -13.95
N ASN A 32 16.62 8.03 -14.61
CA ASN A 32 16.72 6.58 -14.43
C ASN A 32 17.78 5.93 -15.34
N GLY A 33 18.47 6.69 -16.19
CA GLY A 33 19.46 6.16 -17.14
C GLY A 33 18.86 5.25 -18.22
N ARG A 34 17.57 5.40 -18.52
CA ARG A 34 16.82 4.56 -19.47
C ARG A 34 16.46 5.35 -20.73
N SER A 35 16.21 4.63 -21.84
CA SER A 35 15.56 5.24 -22.99
C SER A 35 14.11 5.59 -22.63
N MET A 36 13.57 6.64 -23.26
CA MET A 36 12.15 7.01 -23.09
C MET A 36 11.22 5.83 -23.37
N ASN A 37 11.54 5.00 -24.38
CA ASN A 37 10.75 3.81 -24.71
C ASN A 37 10.80 2.77 -23.59
N SER A 38 12.00 2.50 -23.05
CA SER A 38 12.17 1.56 -21.94
C SER A 38 11.47 2.02 -20.66
N GLU A 39 11.44 3.34 -20.40
CA GLU A 39 10.71 3.89 -19.25
C GLU A 39 9.19 3.75 -19.44
N ILE A 40 8.66 4.03 -20.63
CA ILE A 40 7.24 3.84 -20.94
C ILE A 40 6.83 2.37 -20.75
N ILE A 41 7.64 1.43 -21.23
CA ILE A 41 7.38 -0.01 -21.07
C ILE A 41 7.37 -0.39 -19.58
N GLN A 42 8.36 0.06 -18.81
CA GLN A 42 8.39 -0.22 -17.36
C GLN A 42 7.15 0.32 -16.66
N ILE A 43 6.74 1.56 -16.93
CA ILE A 43 5.55 2.16 -16.30
C ILE A 43 4.31 1.34 -16.62
N LEU A 44 4.17 0.85 -17.86
CA LEU A 44 3.06 -0.01 -18.25
C LEU A 44 3.12 -1.38 -17.56
N GLU A 45 4.30 -2.02 -17.50
CA GLU A 45 4.49 -3.28 -16.78
C GLU A 45 4.15 -3.14 -15.29
N ASP A 46 4.65 -2.09 -14.64
CA ASP A 46 4.37 -1.81 -13.23
C ASP A 46 2.87 -1.61 -13.00
N ALA A 47 2.19 -0.86 -13.87
CA ALA A 47 0.76 -0.62 -13.79
C ALA A 47 -0.06 -1.92 -13.96
N LEU A 48 0.32 -2.77 -14.92
CA LEU A 48 -0.34 -4.06 -15.16
C LEU A 48 -0.12 -5.02 -13.99
N ASN A 49 1.11 -5.13 -13.49
CA ASN A 49 1.46 -5.99 -12.36
C ASN A 49 0.86 -5.49 -11.03
N SER A 50 0.66 -4.18 -10.87
CA SER A 50 0.05 -3.63 -9.66
C SER A 50 -1.42 -4.04 -9.48
N THR A 51 -2.12 -4.36 -10.57
CA THR A 51 -3.54 -4.73 -10.54
C THR A 51 -3.76 -6.19 -10.11
N GLU A 52 -2.85 -7.10 -10.48
CA GLU A 52 -2.88 -8.52 -10.07
C GLU A 52 -2.63 -8.71 -8.56
N ASN A 53 -2.02 -7.72 -7.90
CA ASN A 53 -1.60 -7.82 -6.50
C ASN A 53 -2.65 -7.33 -5.49
N PHE A 54 -3.85 -6.91 -5.94
CA PHE A 54 -4.83 -6.26 -5.05
C PHE A 54 -6.03 -7.14 -4.68
N ALA A 55 -6.31 -8.21 -5.42
CA ALA A 55 -7.40 -9.11 -5.09
C ALA A 55 -6.86 -10.30 -4.28
N PRO A 56 -7.27 -10.50 -3.02
CA PRO A 56 -7.07 -11.80 -2.38
C PRO A 56 -7.81 -12.83 -3.23
N THR A 57 -7.07 -13.65 -3.98
CA THR A 57 -7.64 -14.75 -4.74
C THR A 57 -7.90 -15.89 -3.76
N PRO A 58 -9.16 -16.29 -3.56
CA PRO A 58 -9.45 -17.50 -2.81
C PRO A 58 -8.92 -18.67 -3.65
N SER A 59 -7.97 -19.43 -3.12
CA SER A 59 -7.64 -20.74 -3.71
C SER A 59 -8.79 -21.72 -3.42
N GLU A 60 -8.91 -22.77 -4.22
CA GLU A 60 -9.91 -23.83 -4.03
C GLU A 60 -9.80 -24.50 -2.65
N ASP A 61 -8.62 -24.42 -2.02
CA ASP A 61 -8.33 -24.99 -0.69
C ASP A 61 -8.60 -24.01 0.47
N GLY A 62 -9.18 -22.84 0.19
CA GLY A 62 -9.47 -21.81 1.21
C GLY A 62 -8.23 -21.07 1.71
N THR A 63 -7.08 -21.25 1.06
CA THR A 63 -5.87 -20.47 1.34
C THR A 63 -5.93 -19.14 0.58
N ILE A 64 -5.60 -18.06 1.28
CA ILE A 64 -5.51 -16.73 0.67
C ILE A 64 -4.08 -16.55 0.19
N THR A 65 -3.88 -16.38 -1.11
CA THR A 65 -2.57 -16.02 -1.67
C THR A 65 -2.45 -14.50 -1.66
N ILE A 66 -1.45 -13.99 -0.95
CA ILE A 66 -1.09 -12.57 -0.90
C ILE A 66 0.39 -12.41 -1.17
N THR A 67 0.76 -11.29 -1.79
CA THR A 67 2.17 -10.95 -2.01
C THR A 67 2.87 -10.57 -0.72
N THR A 68 4.18 -10.76 -0.68
CA THR A 68 5.02 -10.38 0.47
C THR A 68 4.94 -8.87 0.75
N ASP A 69 4.83 -8.04 -0.29
CA ASP A 69 4.69 -6.59 -0.13
C ASP A 69 3.39 -6.20 0.56
N ARG A 70 2.27 -6.84 0.19
CA ARG A 70 0.98 -6.62 0.84
C ARG A 70 0.99 -7.09 2.29
N LEU A 71 1.64 -8.22 2.57
CA LEU A 71 1.82 -8.71 3.94
C LEU A 71 2.61 -7.71 4.79
N ASN A 72 3.69 -7.15 4.25
CA ASN A 72 4.48 -6.12 4.94
C ASN A 72 3.66 -4.84 5.22
N GLU A 73 2.87 -4.40 4.25
CA GLU A 73 1.97 -3.25 4.42
C GLU A 73 0.93 -3.51 5.51
N MET A 74 0.27 -4.67 5.49
CA MET A 74 -0.70 -5.07 6.52
C MET A 74 -0.07 -5.15 7.91
N ILE A 75 1.16 -5.68 8.02
CA ILE A 75 1.90 -5.72 9.28
C ILE A 75 2.13 -4.30 9.79
N ASN A 76 2.58 -3.37 8.95
CA ASN A 76 2.84 -1.99 9.37
C ASN A 76 1.57 -1.30 9.87
N ILE A 77 0.46 -1.44 9.13
CA ILE A 77 -0.85 -0.88 9.53
C ILE A 77 -1.29 -1.47 10.88
N ALA A 78 -1.17 -2.79 11.05
CA ALA A 78 -1.54 -3.47 12.28
C ALA A 78 -0.63 -3.08 13.46
N MET A 79 0.67 -2.90 13.23
CA MET A 79 1.63 -2.44 14.24
C MET A 79 1.30 -1.03 14.73
N GLU A 80 0.94 -0.12 13.81
CA GLU A 80 0.55 1.24 14.17
C GLU A 80 -0.77 1.25 14.97
N ALA A 81 -1.77 0.49 14.53
CA ALA A 81 -3.03 0.37 15.24
C ALA A 81 -2.86 -0.25 16.65
N THR A 82 -2.02 -1.28 16.77
CA THR A 82 -1.76 -1.92 18.07
C THR A 82 -0.99 -1.02 19.03
N ALA A 83 -0.01 -0.26 18.55
CA ALA A 83 0.71 0.71 19.39
C ALA A 83 -0.26 1.74 19.99
N HIS A 84 -1.21 2.24 19.19
CA HIS A 84 -2.24 3.16 19.67
C HIS A 84 -3.16 2.53 20.72
N GLN A 85 -3.61 1.29 20.49
CA GLN A 85 -4.47 0.56 21.43
C GLN A 85 -3.77 0.25 22.76
N VAL A 86 -2.48 -0.10 22.73
CA VAL A 86 -1.68 -0.33 23.94
C VAL A 86 -1.55 0.95 24.75
N ALA A 87 -1.30 2.09 24.09
CA ALA A 87 -1.23 3.38 24.77
C ALA A 87 -2.56 3.76 25.46
N LEU A 88 -3.69 3.55 24.77
CA LEU A 88 -5.02 3.79 25.34
C LEU A 88 -5.30 2.92 26.56
N LYS A 89 -5.07 1.60 26.46
CA LYS A 89 -5.28 0.67 27.58
C LYS A 89 -4.37 0.96 28.77
N ALA A 90 -3.11 1.33 28.53
CA ALA A 90 -2.19 1.71 29.60
C ALA A 90 -2.68 2.97 30.33
N SER A 91 -3.15 3.97 29.59
CA SER A 91 -3.75 5.18 30.17
C SER A 91 -5.00 4.85 30.97
N GLU A 92 -5.89 4.01 30.43
CA GLU A 92 -7.12 3.59 31.11
C GLU A 92 -6.83 2.85 32.43
N TYR A 93 -5.87 1.92 32.42
CA TYR A 93 -5.46 1.22 33.63
C TYR A 93 -4.95 2.18 34.72
N SER A 94 -4.13 3.16 34.33
CA SER A 94 -3.61 4.17 35.28
C SER A 94 -4.71 5.08 35.83
N ALA A 95 -5.65 5.49 34.99
CA ALA A 95 -6.81 6.29 35.39
C ALA A 95 -7.72 5.51 36.35
N ASN A 96 -7.95 4.23 36.09
CA ASN A 96 -8.77 3.38 36.95
C ASN A 96 -8.08 3.09 38.29
N ALA A 97 -6.78 2.78 38.29
CA ALA A 97 -6.03 2.57 39.52
C ALA A 97 -6.02 3.81 40.43
N THR A 98 -5.84 5.00 39.84
CA THR A 98 -5.90 6.27 40.58
C THR A 98 -7.31 6.57 41.09
N ALA A 99 -8.34 6.33 40.28
CA ALA A 99 -9.74 6.47 40.70
C ALA A 99 -10.09 5.53 41.88
N GLU A 100 -9.64 4.28 41.84
CA GLU A 100 -9.82 3.32 42.93
C GLU A 100 -9.13 3.78 44.22
N GLU A 101 -7.89 4.30 44.15
CA GLU A 101 -7.21 4.84 45.32
C GLU A 101 -7.92 6.06 45.91
N ILE A 102 -8.44 6.94 45.06
CA ILE A 102 -9.20 8.11 45.51
C ILE A 102 -10.49 7.65 46.20
N MET A 103 -11.21 6.69 45.62
CA MET A 103 -12.48 6.19 46.18
C MET A 103 -12.29 5.41 47.49
N LYS A 104 -11.10 4.84 47.75
CA LYS A 104 -10.75 4.27 49.06
C LYS A 104 -10.56 5.34 50.15
N LYS A 105 -10.10 6.54 49.78
CA LYS A 105 -9.83 7.64 50.73
C LYS A 105 -11.03 8.56 50.94
N PHE A 106 -11.94 8.64 49.98
CA PHE A 106 -13.06 9.59 49.99
C PHE A 106 -14.39 8.86 49.73
N THR A 107 -15.34 9.02 50.64
CA THR A 107 -16.74 8.60 50.43
C THR A 107 -17.45 9.64 49.58
N LEU A 108 -17.94 9.23 48.41
CA LEU A 108 -18.76 10.07 47.54
C LEU A 108 -20.16 10.22 48.16
N ILE A 109 -20.52 11.46 48.51
CA ILE A 109 -21.88 11.80 48.95
C ILE A 109 -22.63 12.30 47.71
N PRO A 110 -23.72 11.64 47.28
CA PRO A 110 -24.54 12.14 46.18
C PRO A 110 -25.10 13.52 46.54
N LYS A 111 -25.14 14.43 45.57
CA LYS A 111 -25.92 15.66 45.72
C LYS A 111 -27.39 15.33 45.46
N ASP A 112 -28.22 15.58 46.46
CA ASP A 112 -29.68 15.63 46.33
C ASP A 112 -30.13 16.60 45.23
#